data_AF-A0A382WE99-F1
#
_entry.id   AF-A0A382WE99-F1
#
_cell.length_a   1.000
_cell.length_b   1.000
_cell.length_c   1.000
_cell.angle_alpha   90.00
_cell.angle_beta   90.00
_cell.angle_gamma   90.00
#
_symmetry.space_group_name_H-M   'P 1'
#
loop_
_entity.id
_entity.type
_entity.pdbx_description
1 polymer ?
#
loop_
_entity_poly.entity_id
_entity_poly.type
_entity_poly.pdbx_seq_one_letter_code
_entity_poly.pdbx_strand_id
1 'polypeptide(L)'
;MISSPEARAAFDINKEPAKVRDRYGRNTAGGRLLLARRLVESGVRMVTTTYGGWDMHSNIAGSIKSNVPPLDQAFAALISDLDERG
;
A
#
# COMPACT_ATOMS: atom_id res chain seq x y z
N MET A 1 0.84 21.07 -2.62
CA MET A 1 2.21 20.66 -2.25
C MET A 1 2.29 20.43 -0.76
N ILE A 2 2.99 19.39 -0.29
CA ILE A 2 3.23 19.14 1.15
C ILE A 2 4.32 20.12 1.62
N SER A 3 4.08 20.88 2.69
CA SER A 3 5.00 21.91 3.19
C SER A 3 5.91 21.43 4.32
N SER A 4 5.44 20.50 5.18
CA SER A 4 6.22 19.93 6.28
C SER A 4 7.33 18.99 5.76
N PRO A 5 8.59 19.14 6.21
CA PRO A 5 9.67 18.20 5.91
C PRO A 5 9.37 16.76 6.35
N GLU A 6 8.76 16.61 7.53
CA GLU A 6 8.40 15.32 8.13
C GLU A 6 7.35 14.62 7.27
N ALA A 7 6.30 15.35 6.89
CA ALA A 7 5.28 14.84 5.99
C ALA A 7 5.86 14.49 4.61
N ARG A 8 6.76 15.31 4.05
CA ARG A 8 7.44 14.95 2.78
C ARG A 8 8.23 13.64 2.91
N ALA A 9 8.95 13.46 4.02
CA ALA A 9 9.71 12.24 4.25
C ALA A 9 8.80 11.01 4.38
N ALA A 10 7.66 11.12 5.06
CA ALA A 10 6.69 10.03 5.18
C ALA A 10 6.12 9.61 3.81
N PHE A 11 5.80 10.58 2.95
CA PHE A 11 5.24 10.33 1.62
C PHE A 11 6.24 9.83 0.57
N ASP A 12 7.55 9.95 0.81
CA ASP A 12 8.57 9.51 -0.12
C ASP A 12 8.84 8.00 -0.01
N ILE A 13 8.04 7.22 -0.74
CA ILE A 13 8.19 5.76 -0.83
C ILE A 13 9.51 5.30 -1.45
N ASN A 14 10.27 6.19 -2.11
CA ASN A 14 11.55 5.82 -2.71
C ASN A 14 12.67 5.68 -1.68
N LYS A 15 12.44 6.13 -0.45
CA LYS A 15 13.35 5.90 0.69
C LYS A 15 13.32 4.46 1.19
N GLU A 16 12.35 3.67 0.76
CA GLU A 16 12.30 2.24 1.09
C GLU A 16 13.29 1.44 0.22
N PRO A 17 13.97 0.42 0.79
CA PRO A 17 14.79 -0.49 0.02
C PRO A 17 14.01 -1.11 -1.14
N ALA A 18 14.65 -1.31 -2.29
CA ALA A 18 14.01 -1.88 -3.48
C ALA A 18 13.29 -3.21 -3.18
N LYS A 19 13.91 -4.08 -2.37
CA LYS A 19 13.32 -5.35 -1.92
C LYS A 19 11.98 -5.20 -1.20
N VAL A 20 11.79 -4.12 -0.42
CA VAL A 20 10.54 -3.85 0.30
C VAL A 20 9.48 -3.42 -0.70
N ARG A 21 9.83 -2.53 -1.62
CA ARG A 21 8.93 -2.09 -2.70
C ARG A 21 8.51 -3.25 -3.61
N ASP A 22 9.43 -4.17 -3.87
CA ASP A 22 9.17 -5.37 -4.69
C ASP A 22 8.27 -6.37 -3.95
N ARG A 23 8.47 -6.55 -2.63
CA ARG A 23 7.62 -7.39 -1.77
C ARG A 23 6.16 -6.91 -1.78
N TYR A 24 5.93 -5.61 -1.60
CA TYR A 24 4.58 -5.01 -1.71
C TYR A 24 4.01 -5.03 -3.13
N GLY A 25 4.85 -5.19 -4.15
CA GLY A 25 4.48 -5.15 -5.55
C GLY A 25 4.53 -3.74 -6.15
N ARG A 26 5.08 -3.62 -7.37
CA ARG A 26 5.14 -2.36 -8.13
C ARG A 26 3.83 -2.06 -8.86
N ASN A 27 2.75 -2.05 -8.10
CA ASN A 27 1.39 -1.80 -8.57
C ASN A 27 0.69 -0.78 -7.66
N THR A 28 -0.55 -0.44 -7.99
CA THR A 28 -1.29 0.59 -7.26
C THR A 28 -1.67 0.17 -5.84
N ALA A 29 -1.86 -1.13 -5.55
CA ALA A 29 -2.11 -1.63 -4.19
C ALA A 29 -0.85 -1.51 -3.34
N GLY A 30 0.28 -1.99 -3.87
CA GLY A 30 1.58 -1.99 -3.20
C GLY A 30 2.01 -0.59 -2.80
N GLY A 31 1.93 0.38 -3.71
CA GLY A 31 2.26 1.78 -3.40
C GLY A 31 1.38 2.38 -2.30
N ARG A 32 0.06 2.09 -2.31
CA ARG A 32 -0.89 2.61 -1.31
C ARG A 32 -0.64 2.02 0.07
N LEU A 33 -0.48 0.71 0.17
CA LEU A 33 -0.28 0.02 1.45
C LEU A 33 1.12 0.26 2.03
N LEU A 34 2.16 0.38 1.18
CA LEU A 34 3.50 0.79 1.64
C LEU A 34 3.50 2.22 2.19
N LEU A 35 2.80 3.15 1.52
CA LEU A 35 2.62 4.51 2.03
C LEU A 35 1.87 4.50 3.36
N ALA A 36 0.81 3.70 3.49
CA ALA A 36 0.07 3.59 4.74
C ALA A 36 0.97 3.16 5.91
N ARG A 37 1.80 2.13 5.69
CA ARG A 37 2.83 1.68 6.65
C ARG A 37 3.81 2.80 7.02
N ARG A 38 4.31 3.57 6.04
CA ARG A 38 5.19 4.72 6.28
C ARG A 38 4.53 5.81 7.12
N LEU A 39 3.24 6.08 6.88
CA LEU A 39 2.48 7.06 7.65
C LEU A 39 2.31 6.60 9.11
N VAL A 40 1.98 5.33 9.34
CA VAL A 40 1.88 4.75 10.69
C VAL A 40 3.21 4.88 11.43
N GLU A 41 4.33 4.50 10.81
CA GLU A 41 5.67 4.65 11.41
C GLU A 41 6.07 6.12 11.65
N SER A 42 5.49 7.05 10.90
CA SER A 42 5.71 8.49 11.08
C SER A 42 4.79 9.09 12.16
N GLY A 43 4.07 8.24 12.93
CA GLY A 43 3.25 8.65 14.07
C GLY A 43 1.77 8.90 13.75
N VAL A 44 1.30 8.57 12.54
CA VAL A 44 -0.13 8.71 12.20
C VAL A 44 -0.92 7.59 12.87
N ARG A 45 -1.92 7.96 13.69
CA ARG A 45 -2.70 7.00 14.51
C ARG A 45 -3.71 6.17 13.71
N MET A 46 -4.22 6.72 12.61
CA MET A 46 -5.23 6.08 11.78
C MET A 46 -4.99 6.45 10.32
N VAL A 47 -4.92 5.43 9.46
CA VAL A 47 -4.78 5.60 8.02
C VAL A 47 -5.92 4.88 7.33
N THR A 48 -6.62 5.59 6.46
CA THR A 48 -7.65 5.00 5.58
C THR A 48 -7.08 4.89 4.17
N THR A 49 -7.22 3.71 3.57
CA THR A 49 -6.77 3.46 2.19
C THR A 49 -7.94 3.06 1.31
N THR A 50 -7.93 3.48 0.05
CA THR A 50 -8.86 3.00 -0.98
C THR A 50 -8.09 2.39 -2.14
N TYR A 51 -8.48 1.17 -2.54
CA TYR A 51 -7.95 0.52 -3.74
C TYR A 51 -8.90 0.65 -4.94
N GLY A 52 -10.21 0.75 -4.67
CA GLY A 52 -11.27 0.92 -5.68
C GLY A 52 -11.53 -0.34 -6.51
N GLY A 53 -12.51 -0.23 -7.43
CA GLY A 53 -12.76 -1.25 -8.44
C GLY A 53 -13.46 -2.52 -7.95
N TRP A 54 -14.24 -2.46 -6.87
CA TRP A 54 -14.96 -3.62 -6.31
C TRP A 54 -16.42 -3.75 -6.75
N ASP A 55 -17.00 -2.70 -7.36
CA ASP A 55 -18.41 -2.68 -7.80
C ASP A 55 -18.51 -3.05 -9.29
N MET A 56 -18.27 -4.32 -9.61
CA MET A 56 -18.34 -4.81 -10.99
C MET A 56 -19.75 -5.33 -11.33
N HIS A 57 -20.36 -4.78 -12.38
CA HIS A 57 -21.69 -5.20 -12.88
C HIS A 57 -21.61 -6.07 -14.14
N SER A 58 -20.40 -6.31 -14.65
CA SER A 58 -20.12 -7.18 -15.80
C SER A 58 -18.70 -7.74 -15.72
N ASN A 59 -18.41 -8.82 -16.46
CA ASN A 59 -17.09 -9.49 -16.48
C ASN A 59 -16.46 -9.69 -15.09
N ILE A 60 -17.26 -10.14 -14.12
CA ILE A 60 -16.87 -10.23 -12.70
C ILE A 60 -15.64 -11.14 -12.55
N ALA A 61 -15.66 -12.33 -13.18
CA ALA A 61 -14.56 -13.27 -13.10
C ALA A 61 -13.24 -12.70 -13.64
N GLY A 62 -13.27 -11.99 -14.78
CA GLY A 62 -12.08 -11.34 -15.33
C GLY A 62 -11.57 -10.22 -14.43
N SER A 63 -12.48 -9.41 -13.90
CA SER A 63 -12.15 -8.27 -13.03
C SER A 63 -11.58 -8.72 -11.68
N ILE A 64 -12.11 -9.80 -11.09
CA ILE A 64 -11.56 -10.38 -9.86
C ILE A 64 -10.16 -10.96 -10.12
N LYS A 65 -9.96 -11.68 -11.22
CA LYS A 65 -8.66 -12.24 -11.60
C LYS A 65 -7.58 -11.18 -11.80
N SER A 66 -7.93 -9.94 -12.16
CA SER A 66 -6.97 -8.84 -12.30
C SER A 66 -6.82 -7.99 -11.04
N ASN A 67 -7.90 -7.72 -10.30
CA ASN A 67 -7.86 -6.83 -9.12
C ASN A 67 -7.34 -7.50 -7.86
N VAL A 68 -7.67 -8.79 -7.64
CA VAL A 68 -7.33 -9.46 -6.37
C VAL A 68 -5.84 -9.73 -6.23
N PRO A 69 -5.10 -10.28 -7.22
CA PRO A 69 -3.70 -10.65 -7.00
C PRO A 69 -2.78 -9.49 -6.58
N PRO A 70 -2.86 -8.28 -7.18
CA PRO A 70 -2.11 -7.12 -6.70
C PRO A 70 -2.47 -6.71 -5.27
N LEU A 71 -3.76 -6.75 -4.92
CA LEU A 71 -4.21 -6.44 -3.56
C LEU A 71 -3.65 -7.48 -2.57
N ASP A 72 -3.81 -8.76 -2.88
CA ASP A 72 -3.41 -9.88 -2.01
C ASP A 72 -1.92 -9.81 -1.67
N GLN A 73 -1.07 -9.62 -2.69
CA GLN A 73 0.36 -9.42 -2.51
C GLN A 73 0.67 -8.26 -1.55
N ALA A 74 0.08 -7.09 -1.81
CA ALA A 74 0.35 -5.88 -1.04
C ALA A 74 -0.20 -5.98 0.40
N PHE A 75 -1.35 -6.62 0.58
CA PHE A 75 -1.98 -6.81 1.88
C PHE A 75 -1.21 -7.81 2.73
N ALA A 76 -0.83 -8.97 2.18
CA ALA A 76 0.01 -9.94 2.86
C ALA A 76 1.36 -9.33 3.27
N ALA A 77 1.98 -8.54 2.39
CA ALA A 77 3.21 -7.81 2.70
C ALA A 77 3.02 -6.81 3.85
N LEU A 78 1.90 -6.06 3.86
CA LEU A 78 1.57 -5.13 4.94
C LEU A 78 1.40 -5.83 6.29
N ILE A 79 0.59 -6.89 6.34
CA ILE A 79 0.34 -7.62 7.59
C ILE A 79 1.64 -8.21 8.12
N SER A 80 2.47 -8.80 7.25
CA SER A 80 3.77 -9.34 7.63
C SER A 80 4.74 -8.24 8.10
N ASP A 81 4.75 -7.07 7.46
CA ASP A 81 5.58 -5.93 7.89
C ASP A 81 5.15 -5.39 9.26
N LEU A 82 3.84 -5.32 9.52
CA LEU A 82 3.33 -4.90 10.82
C LEU A 82 3.69 -5.92 11.90
N ASP A 83 3.51 -7.21 11.64
CA ASP A 83 3.90 -8.28 12.58
C ASP A 83 5.41 -8.26 12.90
N GLU A 84 6.26 -8.04 11.89
CA GLU A 84 7.72 -7.92 12.06
C GLU A 84 8.15 -6.67 12.85
N ARG A 85 7.28 -5.66 12.97
CA ARG A 85 7.64 -4.31 13.48
C ARG A 85 6.87 -3.85 14.73
N GLY A 86 5.70 -4.44 15.03
CA GLY A 86 4.85 -4.13 16.20
C GLY A 86 3.69 -3.17 15.92
#